data_AF-A0A5P0ZSF3-F1
#
_entry.id   AF-A0A5P0ZSF3-F1
#
_cell.length_a   1.000
_cell.length_b   1.000
_cell.length_c   1.000
_cell.angle_alpha   90.00
_cell.angle_beta   90.00
_cell.angle_gamma   90.00
#
_symmetry.space_group_name_H-M   'P 1'
#
loop_
_entity.id
_entity.type
_entity.pdbx_description
1 polymer ?
#
loop_
_entity_poly.entity_id
_entity_poly.type
_entity_poly.pdbx_seq_one_letter_code
_entity_poly.pdbx_strand_id
1 'polypeptide(L)'
;KHESLLADQNNIYFYLNMSPEHGYGYSTIQPSGYELTVGDKQFSLTVQNPYNLQVNQPRKVNLQIWEHDKAGYGKVNKVTTKADVYLNRIPINVDKGVGQGYTEEMEFKLPLSELGITGTTSQEITMTNRNLGDQTLHVMGGSTGPVVLAISGFAIALFAVIKMPKINELRKSLHE
;
A
#
# COMPACT_ATOMS: atom_id res chain seq x y z
N LYS A 1 -0.74 -13.21 5.53
CA LYS A 1 -0.04 -12.35 4.56
C LYS A 1 0.33 -11.08 5.30
N HIS A 2 1.61 -10.78 5.39
CA HIS A 2 2.12 -9.66 6.19
C HIS A 2 2.29 -8.41 5.34
N GLU A 3 2.19 -8.57 4.02
CA GLU A 3 2.35 -7.52 3.04
C GLU A 3 1.52 -7.83 1.80
N SER A 4 1.14 -6.79 1.06
CA SER A 4 0.44 -6.94 -0.22
C SER A 4 0.66 -5.73 -1.11
N LEU A 5 0.62 -5.96 -2.43
CA LEU A 5 0.69 -4.94 -3.45
C LEU A 5 -0.41 -5.21 -4.48
N LEU A 6 -1.26 -4.21 -4.72
CA LEU A 6 -2.33 -4.25 -5.70
C LEU A 6 -2.29 -2.97 -6.55
N ALA A 7 -2.82 -3.02 -7.76
CA ALA A 7 -2.93 -1.84 -8.61
C ALA A 7 -4.16 -1.90 -9.51
N ASP A 8 -4.77 -0.74 -9.73
CA ASP A 8 -5.79 -0.51 -10.76
C ASP A 8 -5.25 0.46 -11.83
N GLN A 9 -6.12 1.02 -12.66
CA GLN A 9 -5.71 1.95 -13.72
C GLN A 9 -5.19 3.30 -13.20
N ASN A 10 -5.50 3.67 -11.95
CA ASN A 10 -5.29 5.01 -11.39
C ASN A 10 -4.45 5.01 -10.11
N ASN A 11 -4.40 3.89 -9.39
CA ASN A 11 -3.86 3.81 -8.03
C ASN A 11 -3.03 2.54 -7.82
N ILE A 12 -2.06 2.68 -6.92
CA ILE A 12 -1.33 1.59 -6.28
C ILE A 12 -1.83 1.48 -4.84
N TYR A 13 -2.04 0.26 -4.38
CA TYR A 13 -2.43 -0.06 -3.02
C TYR A 13 -1.36 -0.94 -2.40
N PHE A 14 -0.94 -0.59 -1.19
CA PHE A 14 0.07 -1.32 -0.46
C PHE A 14 -0.36 -1.52 0.98
N TYR A 15 -0.05 -2.68 1.53
CA TYR A 15 -0.16 -2.97 2.95
C TYR A 15 1.09 -3.65 3.44
N LEU A 16 1.46 -3.36 4.69
CA LEU A 16 2.53 -3.99 5.44
C LEU A 16 2.14 -4.09 6.92
N ASN A 17 2.45 -5.22 7.53
CA ASN A 17 2.41 -5.49 8.96
C ASN A 17 3.83 -5.93 9.37
N MET A 18 4.43 -5.17 10.28
CA MET A 18 5.86 -5.28 10.60
C MET A 18 6.25 -6.60 11.31
N SER A 19 5.42 -7.05 12.26
CA SER A 19 5.67 -8.29 12.99
C SER A 19 4.37 -8.94 13.48
N PRO A 20 3.64 -9.64 12.60
CA PRO A 20 2.34 -10.22 12.94
C PRO A 20 2.42 -11.48 13.83
N GLU A 21 3.58 -12.14 13.91
CA GLU A 21 3.72 -13.43 14.63
C GLU A 21 4.66 -13.37 15.85
N HIS A 22 5.45 -12.31 16.04
CA HIS A 22 6.44 -12.25 17.12
C HIS A 22 6.57 -10.85 17.72
N GLY A 23 5.72 -10.50 18.69
CA GLY A 23 5.74 -9.21 19.40
C GLY A 23 7.03 -8.81 20.14
N TYR A 24 8.13 -9.53 19.94
CA TYR A 24 9.49 -9.24 20.38
C TYR A 24 10.48 -8.91 19.24
N GLY A 25 10.05 -8.95 17.97
CA GLY A 25 10.83 -8.61 16.79
C GLY A 25 10.72 -7.14 16.37
N TYR A 26 11.13 -6.83 15.14
CA TYR A 26 11.05 -5.48 14.57
C TYR A 26 9.59 -5.08 14.32
N SER A 27 8.98 -4.40 15.29
CA SER A 27 7.54 -4.16 15.34
C SER A 27 7.11 -2.73 15.02
N THR A 28 8.06 -1.81 14.86
CA THR A 28 7.82 -0.41 14.49
C THR A 28 7.99 -0.22 13.00
N ILE A 29 7.22 0.69 12.40
CA ILE A 29 7.28 0.96 10.97
C ILE A 29 8.69 1.41 10.56
N GLN A 30 9.23 0.74 9.55
CA GLN A 30 10.43 1.23 8.87
C GLN A 30 10.07 2.50 8.10
N PRO A 31 10.67 3.67 8.37
CA PRO A 31 10.24 4.92 7.74
C PRO A 31 10.58 5.01 6.24
N SER A 32 11.70 4.43 5.83
CA SER A 32 12.31 4.65 4.51
C SER A 32 12.86 3.36 3.89
N GLY A 33 13.31 3.46 2.64
CA GLY A 33 13.86 2.35 1.87
C GLY A 33 12.81 1.56 1.09
N TYR A 34 11.58 2.09 0.98
CA TYR A 34 10.56 1.55 0.09
C TYR A 34 10.87 1.99 -1.33
N GLU A 35 11.28 1.05 -2.17
CA GLU A 35 11.57 1.29 -3.58
C GLU A 35 10.41 0.76 -4.43
N LEU A 36 9.71 1.69 -5.07
CA LEU A 36 8.59 1.45 -5.96
C LEU A 36 9.07 1.54 -7.42
N THR A 37 8.82 0.51 -8.21
CA THR A 37 8.98 0.57 -9.67
C THR A 37 7.61 0.60 -10.33
N VAL A 38 7.44 1.44 -11.35
CA VAL A 38 6.27 1.45 -12.22
C VAL A 38 6.75 1.53 -13.66
N GLY A 39 6.70 0.41 -14.39
CA GLY A 39 7.29 0.32 -15.72
C GLY A 39 8.80 0.57 -15.69
N ASP A 40 9.25 1.61 -16.38
CA ASP A 40 10.67 2.02 -16.45
C ASP A 40 11.07 3.06 -15.39
N LYS A 41 10.13 3.48 -14.53
CA LYS A 41 10.35 4.49 -13.50
C LYS A 41 10.57 3.87 -12.13
N GLN A 42 11.52 4.44 -11.39
CA GLN A 42 11.84 4.03 -10.02
C GLN A 42 11.64 5.20 -9.05
N PHE A 43 11.11 4.91 -7.87
CA PHE A 43 10.82 5.90 -6.84
C PHE A 43 11.21 5.37 -5.45
N SER A 44 11.92 6.18 -4.66
CA SER A 44 12.01 5.98 -3.21
C SER A 44 10.83 6.65 -2.51
N LEU A 45 10.19 5.92 -1.59
CA LEU A 45 9.14 6.44 -0.73
C LEU A 45 9.64 6.49 0.72
N THR A 46 9.31 7.57 1.43
CA THR A 46 9.57 7.70 2.87
C THR A 46 8.34 8.22 3.60
N VAL A 47 7.97 7.53 4.65
CA VAL A 47 6.86 7.87 5.54
C VAL A 47 7.22 9.12 6.34
N GLN A 48 6.37 10.14 6.25
CA GLN A 48 6.51 11.37 7.02
C GLN A 48 5.92 11.20 8.42
N ASN A 49 6.65 11.67 9.44
CA ASN A 49 6.23 11.62 10.85
C ASN A 49 5.74 10.23 11.31
N PRO A 50 6.54 9.16 11.19
CA PRO A 50 6.10 7.79 11.48
C PRO A 50 5.94 7.49 12.98
N TYR A 51 6.45 8.34 13.87
CA TYR A 51 6.63 8.03 15.30
C TYR A 51 5.44 8.38 16.19
N ASN A 52 5.45 7.90 17.44
CA ASN A 52 4.44 8.21 18.47
C ASN A 52 3.02 7.73 18.13
N LEU A 53 2.89 6.56 17.51
CA LEU A 53 1.59 5.94 17.27
C LEU A 53 0.98 5.42 18.58
N GLN A 54 -0.31 5.67 18.75
CA GLN A 54 -1.07 5.14 19.88
C GLN A 54 -1.76 3.84 19.47
N VAL A 55 -1.88 2.90 20.41
CA VAL A 55 -2.49 1.60 20.16
C VAL A 55 -3.96 1.79 19.75
N ASN A 56 -4.37 1.13 18.67
CA ASN A 56 -5.70 1.18 18.06
C ASN A 56 -6.18 2.59 17.68
N GLN A 57 -5.24 3.49 17.37
CA GLN A 57 -5.55 4.83 16.85
C GLN A 57 -4.84 5.05 15.52
N PRO A 58 -5.48 4.66 14.40
CA PRO A 58 -4.92 4.90 13.07
C PRO A 58 -4.65 6.39 12.85
N ARG A 59 -3.48 6.71 12.31
CA ARG A 59 -3.07 8.08 12.01
C ARG A 59 -2.79 8.24 10.53
N LYS A 60 -3.43 9.25 9.93
CA LYS A 60 -3.13 9.67 8.56
C LYS A 60 -1.76 10.35 8.54
N VAL A 61 -0.92 9.96 7.59
CA VAL A 61 0.40 10.54 7.32
C VAL A 61 0.55 10.81 5.82
N ASN A 62 1.73 11.27 5.40
CA ASN A 62 2.07 11.46 4.00
C ASN A 62 3.31 10.65 3.63
N LEU A 63 3.52 10.44 2.33
CA LEU A 63 4.77 9.94 1.79
C LEU A 63 5.55 11.09 1.17
N GLN A 64 6.85 11.11 1.37
CA GLN A 64 7.77 11.85 0.53
C GLN A 64 8.24 10.92 -0.59
N ILE A 65 8.18 11.39 -1.82
CA ILE A 65 8.50 10.65 -3.04
C ILE A 65 9.70 11.28 -3.70
N TRP A 66 10.69 10.46 -4.06
CA TRP A 66 11.80 10.83 -4.93
C TRP A 66 11.86 9.89 -6.12
N GLU A 67 11.74 10.41 -7.33
CA GLU A 67 12.00 9.67 -8.57
C GLU A 67 13.51 9.58 -8.82
N HIS A 68 13.97 8.40 -9.21
CA HIS A 68 15.33 8.19 -9.69
C HIS A 68 15.35 8.21 -11.21
N ASP A 69 16.31 8.95 -11.76
CA ASP A 69 16.63 8.91 -13.19
C ASP A 69 18.13 8.65 -13.40
N LYS A 70 18.56 8.54 -14.65
CA LYS A 70 19.98 8.30 -14.99
C LYS A 70 20.92 9.42 -14.51
N ALA A 71 20.40 10.60 -14.17
CA ALA A 71 21.15 11.75 -13.69
C ALA A 71 21.10 11.90 -12.15
N GLY A 72 20.38 11.03 -11.45
CA GLY A 72 20.29 10.97 -9.99
C GLY A 72 19.00 11.53 -9.39
N TYR A 73 18.25 12.38 -10.09
CA TYR A 73 16.97 12.92 -9.62
C TYR A 73 16.00 13.11 -10.78
N GLY A 74 14.88 12.39 -10.74
CA GLY A 74 13.78 12.55 -11.68
C GLY A 74 12.92 13.80 -11.43
N LYS A 75 11.79 13.89 -12.12
CA LYS A 75 10.88 15.04 -12.09
C LYS A 75 10.02 15.09 -10.82
N VAL A 76 9.88 13.98 -10.10
CA VAL A 76 9.11 13.90 -8.85
C VAL A 76 10.03 13.96 -7.63
N ASN A 77 9.89 15.03 -6.84
CA ASN A 77 10.52 15.18 -5.54
C ASN A 77 9.59 16.01 -4.63
N LYS A 78 8.65 15.35 -3.94
CA LYS A 78 7.59 16.04 -3.18
C LYS A 78 6.94 15.16 -2.13
N VAL A 79 6.28 15.82 -1.18
CA VAL A 79 5.31 15.19 -0.27
C VAL A 79 4.00 14.97 -1.04
N THR A 80 3.41 13.78 -0.91
CA THR A 80 2.11 13.44 -1.48
C THR A 80 1.00 14.32 -0.92
N THR A 81 0.09 14.76 -1.78
CA THR A 81 -1.07 15.60 -1.43
C THR A 81 -2.41 14.91 -1.64
N LYS A 82 -2.44 13.85 -2.45
CA LYS A 82 -3.61 13.07 -2.88
C LYS A 82 -3.53 11.60 -2.47
N ALA A 83 -2.41 11.17 -1.87
CA ALA A 83 -2.28 9.83 -1.32
C ALA A 83 -3.02 9.73 0.01
N ASP A 84 -3.68 8.60 0.22
CA ASP A 84 -4.26 8.22 1.50
C ASP A 84 -3.32 7.22 2.15
N VAL A 85 -2.61 7.63 3.20
CA VAL A 85 -1.58 6.81 3.87
C VAL A 85 -1.92 6.78 5.35
N TYR A 86 -2.03 5.58 5.90
CA TYR A 86 -2.39 5.35 7.28
C TYR A 86 -1.36 4.47 7.95
N LEU A 87 -1.00 4.83 9.18
CA LEU A 87 -0.27 3.98 10.08
C LEU A 87 -1.18 3.57 11.22
N ASN A 88 -1.06 2.33 11.67
CA ASN A 88 -1.79 1.84 12.81
C ASN A 88 -0.86 1.04 13.73
N ARG A 89 -1.09 1.11 15.04
CA ARG A 89 -0.39 0.26 16.01
C ARG A 89 -1.43 -0.66 16.63
N ILE A 90 -1.32 -1.96 16.39
CA ILE A 90 -2.27 -2.94 16.91
C ILE A 90 -1.61 -3.84 17.97
N PRO A 91 -2.34 -4.25 19.02
CA PRO A 91 -1.81 -5.17 20.00
C PRO A 91 -1.66 -6.58 19.39
N ILE A 92 -0.58 -7.26 19.71
CA ILE A 92 -0.37 -8.66 19.34
C ILE A 92 -0.62 -9.51 20.58
N ASN A 93 -1.81 -10.10 20.70
CA ASN A 93 -2.12 -11.10 21.71
C ASN A 93 -1.88 -12.50 21.11
N VAL A 94 -0.64 -12.83 20.77
CA VAL A 94 -0.36 -14.09 20.05
C VAL A 94 -0.16 -15.29 20.96
N ASP A 95 0.37 -15.17 22.17
CA ASP A 95 0.63 -16.36 23.00
C ASP A 95 0.50 -16.11 24.51
N LYS A 96 0.06 -17.15 25.25
CA LYS A 96 0.08 -17.15 26.72
C LYS A 96 1.53 -17.06 27.21
N GLY A 97 1.87 -15.97 27.89
CA GLY A 97 3.22 -15.74 28.47
C GLY A 97 4.06 -14.71 27.71
N VAL A 98 3.60 -14.29 26.52
CA VAL A 98 4.12 -13.11 25.83
C VAL A 98 3.43 -11.88 26.44
N GLY A 99 4.22 -10.90 26.89
CA GLY A 99 3.68 -9.64 27.40
C GLY A 99 2.84 -8.93 26.32
N GLN A 100 2.05 -7.93 26.71
CA GLN A 100 1.29 -7.09 25.77
C GLN A 100 2.26 -6.48 24.73
N GLY A 101 2.34 -7.08 23.54
CA GLY A 101 3.16 -6.61 22.42
C GLY A 101 2.32 -5.78 21.46
N TYR A 102 2.98 -5.09 20.53
CA TYR A 102 2.30 -4.43 19.41
C TYR A 102 3.05 -4.69 18.11
N THR A 103 2.34 -4.57 16.99
CA THR A 103 2.91 -4.41 15.65
C THR A 103 2.36 -3.13 15.04
N GLU A 104 3.18 -2.46 14.25
CA GLU A 104 2.76 -1.36 13.41
C GLU A 104 2.43 -1.85 12.00
N GLU A 105 1.37 -1.28 11.46
CA GLU A 105 0.87 -1.53 10.12
C GLU A 105 0.93 -0.24 9.31
N MET A 106 1.21 -0.36 8.03
CA MET A 106 1.08 0.70 7.06
C MET A 106 0.15 0.25 5.94
N GLU A 107 -0.81 1.11 5.59
CA GLU A 107 -1.66 0.94 4.42
C GLU A 107 -1.67 2.23 3.63
N PHE A 108 -1.52 2.15 2.31
CA PHE A 108 -1.70 3.32 1.47
C PHE A 108 -2.42 3.04 0.15
N LYS A 109 -3.10 4.08 -0.33
CA LYS A 109 -3.53 4.28 -1.71
C LYS A 109 -2.75 5.45 -2.29
N LEU A 110 -1.94 5.16 -3.31
CA LEU A 110 -1.10 6.14 -4.00
C LEU A 110 -1.62 6.35 -5.43
N PRO A 111 -2.23 7.51 -5.74
CA PRO A 111 -2.59 7.83 -7.10
C PRO A 111 -1.36 7.92 -8.00
N LEU A 112 -1.42 7.31 -9.19
CA LEU A 112 -0.34 7.36 -10.18
C LEU A 112 -0.01 8.80 -10.63
N SER A 113 -0.99 9.70 -10.54
CA SER A 113 -0.77 11.13 -10.80
C SER A 113 0.23 11.78 -9.82
N GLU A 114 0.43 11.22 -8.61
CA GLU A 114 1.47 11.69 -7.70
C GLU A 114 2.87 11.37 -8.22
N LEU A 115 2.99 10.32 -9.03
CA LEU A 115 4.21 9.85 -9.68
C LEU A 115 4.43 10.48 -11.06
N GLY A 116 3.53 11.36 -11.51
CA GLY A 116 3.56 11.88 -12.88
C GLY A 116 3.26 10.83 -13.95
N ILE A 117 2.59 9.73 -13.58
CA ILE A 117 2.24 8.61 -14.47
C ILE A 117 0.76 8.68 -14.83
N THR A 118 0.45 8.57 -16.11
CA THR A 118 -0.92 8.55 -16.63
C THR A 118 -1.30 7.12 -17.01
N GLY A 119 -1.98 6.42 -16.11
CA GLY A 119 -2.41 5.04 -16.33
C GLY A 119 -1.28 4.02 -16.31
N THR A 120 -1.58 2.79 -15.90
CA THR A 120 -0.59 1.70 -15.84
C THR A 120 -1.05 0.42 -16.52
N THR A 121 -2.05 0.46 -17.41
CA THR A 121 -2.51 -0.74 -18.12
C THR A 121 -1.33 -1.50 -18.73
N SER A 122 -1.07 -2.71 -18.22
CA SER A 122 0.02 -3.62 -18.61
C SER A 122 1.44 -3.25 -18.17
N GLN A 123 1.63 -2.32 -17.24
CA GLN A 123 2.96 -2.05 -16.66
C GLN A 123 3.22 -2.93 -15.45
N GLU A 124 4.42 -3.50 -15.32
CA GLU A 124 4.83 -4.14 -14.08
C GLU A 124 5.03 -3.09 -12.99
N ILE A 125 4.50 -3.37 -11.80
CA ILE A 125 4.66 -2.55 -10.61
C ILE A 125 5.29 -3.42 -9.53
N THR A 126 6.40 -2.96 -8.97
CA THR A 126 7.10 -3.69 -7.91
C THR A 126 7.33 -2.82 -6.69
N MET A 127 7.36 -3.45 -5.52
CA MET A 127 7.71 -2.80 -4.25
C MET A 127 8.73 -3.65 -3.50
N THR A 128 9.80 -3.03 -3.02
CA THR A 128 10.80 -3.66 -2.16
C THR A 128 11.11 -2.79 -0.95
N ASN A 129 11.57 -3.41 0.14
CA ASN A 129 12.27 -2.69 1.20
C ASN A 129 13.36 -3.60 1.77
N ARG A 130 14.62 -3.38 1.35
CA ARG A 130 15.75 -4.25 1.74
C ARG A 130 16.07 -4.24 3.24
N ASN A 131 15.61 -3.23 3.98
CA ASN A 131 15.75 -3.22 5.44
C ASN A 131 14.85 -4.28 6.10
N LEU A 132 13.82 -4.76 5.39
CA LEU A 132 12.84 -5.75 5.84
C LEU A 132 13.10 -7.14 5.24
N GLY A 133 14.18 -7.29 4.46
CA GLY A 133 14.54 -8.50 3.73
C GLY A 133 14.52 -8.29 2.21
N ASP A 134 14.92 -9.32 1.47
CA ASP A 134 15.14 -9.25 0.02
C ASP A 134 13.88 -9.54 -0.81
N GLN A 135 12.70 -9.46 -0.20
CA GLN A 135 11.43 -9.75 -0.85
C GLN A 135 11.03 -8.63 -1.81
N THR A 136 10.51 -9.03 -2.97
CA THR A 136 9.93 -8.10 -3.96
C THR A 136 8.48 -8.48 -4.20
N LEU A 137 7.58 -7.52 -4.02
CA LEU A 137 6.18 -7.68 -4.39
C LEU A 137 6.00 -7.27 -5.84
N HIS A 138 5.18 -8.02 -6.58
CA HIS A 138 4.90 -7.79 -8.00
C HIS A 138 3.40 -7.71 -8.23
N VAL A 139 2.97 -6.76 -9.06
CA VAL A 139 1.61 -6.70 -9.61
C VAL A 139 1.65 -6.10 -11.01
N MET A 140 0.71 -6.50 -11.88
CA MET A 140 0.52 -5.87 -13.18
C MET A 140 -0.50 -4.74 -13.08
N GLY A 141 -0.15 -3.55 -13.56
CA GLY A 141 -1.05 -2.40 -13.62
C GLY A 141 -2.26 -2.68 -14.51
N GLY A 142 -3.45 -2.36 -14.01
CA GLY A 142 -4.72 -2.73 -14.66
C GLY A 142 -5.11 -4.21 -14.53
N SER A 143 -4.35 -5.05 -13.82
CA SER A 143 -4.66 -6.49 -13.64
C SER A 143 -5.81 -6.76 -12.66
N THR A 144 -6.34 -5.74 -12.01
CA THR A 144 -7.59 -5.83 -11.27
C THR A 144 -8.74 -5.40 -12.19
N GLY A 145 -9.32 -6.37 -12.91
CA GLY A 145 -10.68 -6.22 -13.43
C GLY A 145 -11.68 -5.93 -12.30
N PRO A 146 -12.98 -5.70 -12.57
CA PRO A 146 -13.89 -4.93 -11.73
C PRO A 146 -13.96 -5.26 -10.22
N VAL A 147 -13.58 -6.45 -9.75
CA VAL A 147 -13.52 -6.80 -8.32
C VAL A 147 -12.54 -7.95 -8.13
N VAL A 148 -11.39 -7.73 -7.48
CA VAL A 148 -10.86 -8.51 -6.33
C VAL A 148 -9.70 -7.68 -5.75
N LEU A 149 -10.00 -6.73 -4.86
CA LEU A 149 -8.99 -6.24 -3.92
C LEU A 149 -8.86 -7.32 -2.84
N ALA A 150 -7.75 -8.05 -2.83
CA ALA A 150 -7.47 -9.00 -1.77
C ALA A 150 -7.39 -8.23 -0.44
N ILE A 151 -8.21 -8.65 0.52
CA ILE A 151 -8.30 -8.08 1.87
C ILE A 151 -7.00 -8.42 2.60
N SER A 152 -6.11 -7.45 2.72
CA SER A 152 -4.95 -7.52 3.62
C SER A 152 -4.67 -6.11 4.10
N GLY A 153 -5.50 -5.63 5.03
CA GLY A 153 -5.47 -4.27 5.58
C GLY A 153 -6.84 -3.83 6.08
N PHE A 154 -6.88 -2.85 7.01
CA PHE A 154 -8.13 -2.29 7.52
C PHE A 154 -8.62 -1.18 6.58
N ALA A 155 -9.52 -1.58 5.68
CA ALA A 155 -10.56 -0.76 5.06
C ALA A 155 -10.29 0.05 3.79
N ILE A 156 -9.10 0.10 3.17
CA ILE A 156 -9.00 0.83 1.87
C ILE A 156 -9.66 0.05 0.71
N ALA A 157 -9.87 -1.27 0.87
CA ALA A 157 -10.71 -2.05 -0.04
C ALA A 157 -12.23 -1.86 0.16
N LEU A 158 -12.69 -1.36 1.32
CA LEU A 158 -14.13 -1.32 1.63
C LEU A 158 -14.88 -0.14 0.99
N PHE A 159 -14.19 0.96 0.66
CA PHE A 159 -14.84 2.12 0.05
C PHE A 159 -14.98 2.07 -1.48
N ALA A 160 -14.24 1.20 -2.17
CA ALA A 160 -14.33 1.06 -3.63
C ALA A 160 -15.58 0.28 -4.11
N VAL A 161 -16.22 -0.49 -3.22
CA VAL A 161 -17.33 -1.41 -3.57
C VAL A 161 -18.71 -0.74 -3.60
N ILE A 162 -18.85 0.52 -3.18
CA ILE A 162 -20.18 1.15 -2.97
C ILE A 162 -20.75 1.85 -4.23
N LYS A 163 -20.23 1.57 -5.43
CA LYS A 163 -20.88 2.03 -6.69
C LYS A 163 -20.94 0.92 -7.75
N MET A 164 -21.65 -0.16 -7.44
CA MET A 164 -22.23 -1.01 -8.49
C MET A 164 -23.71 -0.65 -8.68
N PRO A 165 -24.14 -0.23 -9.88
CA PRO A 165 -25.54 -0.39 -10.27
C PRO A 165 -25.87 -1.88 -10.23
N LYS A 166 -27.02 -2.21 -9.66
CA LYS A 166 -27.49 -3.57 -9.35
C LYS A 166 -27.32 -4.52 -10.55
N ILE A 167 -26.65 -5.66 -10.32
CA ILE A 167 -26.46 -6.80 -11.25
C ILE A 167 -27.77 -7.38 -11.82
N ASN A 168 -28.94 -6.96 -11.32
CA ASN A 168 -30.23 -7.45 -11.78
C ASN A 168 -30.60 -7.04 -13.22
N GLU A 169 -29.90 -6.08 -13.84
CA GLU A 169 -30.19 -5.68 -15.22
C GLU A 169 -29.42 -6.48 -16.28
N LEU A 170 -28.24 -7.02 -15.94
CA LEU A 170 -27.44 -7.84 -16.86
C LEU A 170 -28.06 -9.22 -17.15
N ARG A 171 -29.03 -9.68 -16.34
CA ARG A 171 -29.79 -10.91 -16.61
C ARG A 171 -31.00 -10.71 -17.51
N LYS A 172 -31.49 -9.47 -17.70
CA LYS A 172 -32.64 -9.21 -18.59
C LYS A 172 -32.24 -9.08 -20.05
N SER A 173 -31.07 -8.50 -20.35
CA SER A 173 -30.60 -8.33 -21.75
C SER A 173 -30.02 -9.59 -22.39
N LEU A 174 -29.98 -10.71 -21.67
CA LEU A 174 -29.56 -12.02 -22.20
C LEU A 174 -30.75 -12.94 -22.54
N HIS A 175 -31.98 -12.45 -22.34
CA HIS A 175 -33.22 -13.17 -22.65
C HIS A 175 -34.26 -12.33 -23.42
N GLU A 176 -33.84 -11.23 -24.05
CA GLU A 176 -34.59 -10.54 -25.11
C GLU A 176 -33.75 -10.57 -26.40
#